data_AF-A0A4P8NQT9-F1
#
_entry.id   AF-A0A4P8NQT9-F1
#
_cell.length_a   1.000
_cell.length_b   1.000
_cell.length_c   1.000
_cell.angle_alpha   90.00
_cell.angle_beta   90.00
_cell.angle_gamma   90.00
#
_symmetry.space_group_name_H-M   'P 1'
#
loop_
_entity.id
_entity.type
_entity.pdbx_description
1 polymer ?
#
loop_
_entity_poly.entity_id
_entity_poly.type
_entity_poly.pdbx_seq_one_letter_code
_entity_poly.pdbx_strand_id
1 'polypeptide(L)'
;MDLSSYENLEGIYAYQNKVNNNIYVGHTHNFKHRAYLHNSRFGAAPALVHAITLYGLSSFRYFILCLMPGSTRAEREVIERSYFDTLHCPYNIHAPGSTHPNAEGWPENFVSSFYVPVTIQTLSGSTIISFPTVKAASNWLGVGVNTVYSYLERGKALGGMFRVIPFIGGESMPEADVDRLQGEFLNYWKNFGGKKLGAAVSKSIQGKAVEVSSLDGNVLGTYPSINDAARAHNIKPATLRISLSRQSPNICGGLLFKKL
;
A
#
# COMPACT_ATOMS: atom_id res chain seq x y z
N MET A 1 5.53 28.89 2.24
CA MET A 1 5.54 27.59 1.54
C MET A 1 5.84 27.88 0.09
N ASP A 2 6.98 27.41 -0.39
CA ASP A 2 7.34 27.57 -1.79
C ASP A 2 6.78 26.38 -2.59
N LEU A 3 5.91 26.67 -3.55
CA LEU A 3 5.30 25.69 -4.46
C LEU A 3 5.60 26.02 -5.92
N SER A 4 6.63 26.84 -6.19
CA SER A 4 6.99 27.29 -7.53
C SER A 4 7.28 26.11 -8.48
N SER A 5 7.98 25.08 -8.02
CA SER A 5 8.26 23.86 -8.80
C SER A 5 7.03 22.97 -9.07
N TYR A 6 5.89 23.28 -8.46
CA TYR A 6 4.63 22.54 -8.62
C TYR A 6 3.52 23.37 -9.27
N GLU A 7 3.90 24.51 -9.86
CA GLU A 7 3.02 25.32 -10.67
C GLU A 7 2.60 24.55 -11.92
N ASN A 8 1.31 24.54 -12.22
CA ASN A 8 0.70 23.78 -13.33
C ASN A 8 0.88 22.25 -13.28
N LEU A 9 1.17 21.69 -12.10
CA LEU A 9 1.09 20.24 -11.91
C LEU A 9 -0.25 19.84 -11.29
N GLU A 10 -0.80 18.72 -11.77
CA GLU A 10 -2.02 18.14 -11.25
C GLU A 10 -1.76 17.02 -10.24
N GLY A 11 -2.71 16.79 -9.35
CA GLY A 11 -2.61 15.69 -8.39
C GLY A 11 -3.42 15.88 -7.12
N ILE A 12 -3.01 15.17 -6.07
CA ILE A 12 -3.67 15.12 -4.76
C ILE A 12 -2.72 15.70 -3.71
N TYR A 13 -3.24 16.53 -2.81
CA TYR A 13 -2.52 17.11 -1.68
C TYR A 13 -3.28 16.92 -0.37
N ALA A 14 -2.60 17.17 0.74
CA ALA A 14 -3.21 17.25 2.05
C ALA A 14 -2.71 18.43 2.87
N TYR A 15 -3.60 19.01 3.67
CA TYR A 15 -3.23 19.86 4.81
C TYR A 15 -3.35 19.05 6.09
N GLN A 16 -2.33 19.06 6.93
CA GLN A 16 -2.40 18.50 8.27
C GLN A 16 -2.19 19.59 9.31
N ASN A 17 -3.11 19.72 10.25
CA ASN A 17 -2.93 20.60 11.39
C ASN A 17 -1.98 19.97 12.42
N LYS A 18 -0.88 20.66 12.75
CA LYS A 18 0.14 20.20 13.70
C LYS A 18 -0.35 20.15 15.15
N VAL A 19 -1.42 20.87 15.48
CA VAL A 19 -1.95 20.98 16.85
C VAL A 19 -2.80 19.75 17.22
N ASN A 20 -3.62 19.26 16.28
CA ASN A 20 -4.59 18.20 16.53
C ASN A 20 -4.49 17.01 15.55
N ASN A 21 -3.55 17.05 14.61
CA ASN A 21 -3.34 16.06 13.55
C ASN A 21 -4.50 15.86 12.58
N ASN A 22 -5.52 16.72 12.60
CA ASN A 22 -6.63 16.66 11.66
C ASN A 22 -6.17 16.96 10.23
N ILE A 23 -6.77 16.25 9.27
CA ILE A 23 -6.37 16.29 7.87
C ILE A 23 -7.49 16.85 6.98
N TYR A 24 -7.09 17.63 5.98
CA TYR A 24 -7.85 17.88 4.76
C TYR A 24 -7.12 17.22 3.59
N VAL A 25 -7.82 16.52 2.71
CA VAL A 25 -7.29 16.03 1.43
C VAL A 25 -8.00 16.74 0.29
N GLY A 26 -7.27 17.17 -0.72
CA GLY A 26 -7.84 17.83 -1.89
C GLY A 26 -7.18 17.40 -3.18
N HIS A 27 -7.89 17.48 -4.30
CA HIS A 27 -7.28 17.41 -5.62
C HIS A 27 -7.09 18.79 -6.25
N THR A 28 -6.18 18.87 -7.23
CA THR A 28 -5.90 20.11 -7.97
C THR A 28 -5.36 19.83 -9.37
N HIS A 29 -5.46 20.82 -10.26
CA HIS A 29 -4.71 20.90 -11.51
C HIS A 29 -3.55 21.92 -11.46
N ASN A 30 -3.40 22.60 -10.32
CA ASN A 30 -2.33 23.56 -10.05
C ASN A 30 -2.17 23.69 -8.53
N PHE A 31 -1.11 23.11 -7.97
CA PHE A 31 -0.89 23.09 -6.52
C PHE A 31 -0.72 24.50 -5.93
N LYS A 32 0.10 25.34 -6.56
CA LYS A 32 0.36 26.72 -6.12
C LYS A 32 -0.92 27.56 -6.06
N HIS A 33 -1.71 27.53 -7.13
CA HIS A 33 -2.98 28.26 -7.19
C HIS A 33 -3.98 27.74 -6.16
N ARG A 34 -4.09 26.41 -6.00
CA ARG A 34 -5.03 25.82 -5.03
C ARG A 34 -4.64 26.13 -3.58
N ALA A 35 -3.35 26.09 -3.25
CA ALA A 35 -2.87 26.49 -1.93
C ALA A 35 -3.17 27.96 -1.65
N TYR A 36 -2.99 28.84 -2.64
CA TYR A 36 -3.38 30.25 -2.54
C TYR A 36 -4.88 30.44 -2.28
N LEU A 37 -5.75 29.69 -2.96
CA LEU A 37 -7.21 29.78 -2.74
C LEU A 37 -7.63 29.40 -1.32
N HIS A 38 -7.04 28.35 -0.75
CA HIS A 38 -7.30 27.98 0.65
C HIS A 38 -6.82 29.05 1.63
N ASN A 39 -5.67 29.67 1.35
CA ASN A 39 -5.08 30.68 2.22
C ASN A 39 -5.80 32.05 2.13
N SER A 40 -6.42 32.35 0.99
CA SER A 40 -7.12 33.62 0.73
C SER A 40 -8.56 33.65 1.23
N ARG A 41 -9.03 32.58 1.90
CA ARG A 41 -10.41 32.43 2.43
C ARG A 41 -11.52 32.37 1.38
N PHE A 42 -11.17 32.31 0.10
CA PHE A 42 -12.11 32.10 -1.02
C PHE A 42 -12.22 30.62 -1.43
N GLY A 43 -11.69 29.71 -0.61
CA GLY A 43 -11.63 28.28 -0.90
C GLY A 43 -12.97 27.55 -0.70
N ALA A 44 -13.21 26.55 -1.54
CA ALA A 44 -14.35 25.63 -1.44
C ALA A 44 -14.24 24.60 -0.29
N ALA A 45 -13.56 24.93 0.81
CA ALA A 45 -13.36 24.06 1.97
C ALA A 45 -13.54 24.84 3.28
N PRO A 46 -14.78 25.15 3.68
CA PRO A 46 -15.06 26.05 4.81
C PRO A 46 -14.42 25.59 6.13
N ALA A 47 -14.43 24.29 6.42
CA ALA A 47 -13.84 23.73 7.63
C ALA A 47 -12.31 23.92 7.68
N LEU A 48 -11.61 23.68 6.56
CA LEU A 48 -10.16 23.95 6.46
C LEU A 48 -9.88 25.46 6.61
N VAL A 49 -10.62 26.32 5.91
CA VAL A 49 -10.45 27.79 5.97
C VAL A 49 -10.66 28.31 7.39
N HIS A 50 -11.68 27.81 8.08
CA HIS A 50 -11.95 28.14 9.48
C HIS A 50 -10.79 27.69 10.37
N ALA A 51 -10.30 26.46 10.20
CA ALA A 51 -9.17 25.96 10.98
C ALA A 51 -7.86 26.74 10.72
N ILE A 52 -7.57 27.12 9.47
CA ILE A 52 -6.43 27.98 9.12
C ILE A 52 -6.58 29.36 9.79
N THR A 53 -7.80 29.90 9.85
CA THR A 53 -8.07 31.18 10.51
C THR A 53 -7.86 31.09 12.02
N LEU A 54 -8.27 29.98 12.65
CA LEU A 54 -8.17 29.76 14.08
C LEU A 54 -6.73 29.50 14.56
N TYR A 55 -6.01 28.61 13.88
CA TYR A 55 -4.68 28.16 14.31
C TYR A 55 -3.52 28.87 13.59
N GLY A 56 -3.80 29.60 12.51
CA GLY A 56 -2.80 30.18 11.61
C GLY A 56 -2.21 29.17 10.63
N LEU A 57 -1.84 29.63 9.43
CA LEU A 57 -1.27 28.77 8.38
C LEU A 57 0.05 28.10 8.81
N SER A 58 0.84 28.74 9.66
CA SER A 58 2.08 28.18 10.23
C SER A 58 1.83 26.95 11.11
N SER A 59 0.59 26.72 11.55
CA SER A 59 0.18 25.52 12.29
C SER A 59 -0.16 24.34 11.37
N PHE A 60 -0.04 24.49 10.06
CA PHE A 60 -0.32 23.42 9.09
C PHE A 60 0.93 22.96 8.35
N ARG A 61 0.94 21.67 8.00
CA ARG A 61 1.84 21.07 7.00
C ARG A 61 1.06 20.84 5.72
N TYR A 62 1.73 21.01 4.58
CA TYR A 62 1.16 20.73 3.27
C TYR A 62 1.95 19.61 2.61
N PHE A 63 1.24 18.58 2.20
CA PHE A 63 1.82 17.41 1.55
C PHE A 63 1.30 17.35 0.13
N ILE A 64 2.20 17.13 -0.82
CA ILE A 64 1.81 16.61 -2.13
C ILE A 64 1.75 15.10 -1.94
N LEU A 65 0.53 14.56 -1.97
CA LEU A 65 0.32 13.13 -1.88
C LEU A 65 0.70 12.53 -3.24
N CYS A 66 -0.07 12.77 -4.28
CA CYS A 66 0.16 12.14 -5.58
C CYS A 66 0.33 13.19 -6.68
N LEU A 67 1.36 13.07 -7.52
CA LEU A 67 1.44 13.80 -8.79
C LEU A 67 0.74 12.99 -9.88
N MET A 68 -0.12 13.64 -10.66
CA MET A 68 -0.95 13.02 -11.68
C MET A 68 -0.92 13.83 -12.99
N PRO A 69 0.26 13.98 -13.62
CA PRO A 69 0.40 14.82 -14.80
C PRO A 69 -0.51 14.37 -15.94
N GLY A 70 -1.27 15.30 -16.52
CA GLY A 70 -2.19 15.03 -17.63
C GLY A 70 -3.45 14.24 -17.25
N SER A 71 -3.72 14.03 -15.96
CA SER A 71 -4.92 13.35 -15.54
C SER A 71 -6.18 14.21 -15.75
N THR A 72 -7.32 13.56 -15.90
CA THR A 72 -8.63 14.20 -15.89
C THR A 72 -9.05 14.57 -14.47
N ARG A 73 -10.09 15.41 -14.35
CA ARG A 73 -10.71 15.73 -13.05
C ARG A 73 -11.33 14.49 -12.40
N ALA A 74 -12.07 13.69 -13.17
CA ALA A 74 -12.74 12.49 -12.68
C ALA A 74 -11.74 11.49 -12.07
N GLU A 75 -10.60 11.24 -12.74
CA GLU A 75 -9.55 10.38 -12.19
C GLU A 75 -9.01 10.89 -10.85
N ARG A 76 -8.76 12.20 -10.72
CA ARG A 76 -8.31 12.79 -9.46
C ARG A 76 -9.35 12.68 -8.35
N GLU A 77 -10.63 12.88 -8.64
CA GLU A 77 -11.70 12.75 -7.65
C GLU A 77 -11.80 11.32 -7.10
N VAL A 78 -11.53 10.31 -7.94
CA VAL A 78 -11.46 8.91 -7.51
C VAL A 78 -10.28 8.67 -6.59
N ILE A 79 -9.09 9.17 -6.94
CA ILE A 79 -7.91 9.02 -6.08
C ILE A 79 -8.09 9.80 -4.77
N GLU A 80 -8.58 11.04 -4.83
CA GLU A 80 -8.92 11.86 -3.67
C GLU A 80 -9.83 11.09 -2.71
N ARG A 81 -10.90 10.47 -3.22
CA ARG A 81 -11.82 9.68 -2.39
C ARG A 81 -11.14 8.50 -1.72
N SER A 82 -10.23 7.80 -2.39
CA SER A 82 -9.52 6.66 -1.78
C SER A 82 -8.76 7.04 -0.49
N TYR A 83 -8.40 8.32 -0.34
CA TYR A 83 -7.82 8.83 0.89
C TYR A 83 -8.85 9.04 2.01
N PHE A 84 -10.12 9.30 1.71
CA PHE A 84 -11.16 9.45 2.73
C PHE A 84 -11.47 8.13 3.46
N ASP A 85 -11.36 6.99 2.77
CA ASP A 85 -11.58 5.68 3.39
C ASP A 85 -10.41 5.27 4.29
N THR A 86 -9.22 5.84 4.05
CA THR A 86 -7.99 5.47 4.75
C THR A 86 -7.56 6.48 5.80
N LEU A 87 -7.95 7.75 5.65
CA LEU A 87 -7.58 8.85 6.52
C LEU A 87 -8.80 9.48 7.17
N HIS A 88 -8.69 9.79 8.46
CA HIS A 88 -9.68 10.62 9.13
C HIS A 88 -9.52 12.08 8.68
N CYS A 89 -10.42 12.55 7.80
CA CYS A 89 -10.34 13.86 7.14
C CYS A 89 -11.44 14.84 7.60
N PRO A 90 -11.45 15.30 8.88
CA PRO A 90 -12.54 16.11 9.41
C PRO A 90 -12.64 17.51 8.77
N TYR A 91 -11.59 17.97 8.08
CA TYR A 91 -11.62 19.25 7.37
C TYR A 91 -12.23 19.18 5.96
N ASN A 92 -12.55 17.98 5.47
CA ASN A 92 -13.25 17.78 4.19
C ASN A 92 -14.77 17.97 4.26
N ILE A 93 -15.30 18.34 5.43
CA ILE A 93 -16.73 18.56 5.67
C ILE A 93 -17.13 19.96 5.14
N HIS A 94 -18.17 20.03 4.31
CA HIS A 94 -18.68 21.30 3.75
C HIS A 94 -19.65 22.03 4.68
N ALA A 95 -20.47 21.27 5.42
CA ALA A 95 -21.39 21.74 6.46
C ALA A 95 -21.60 20.65 7.54
N PRO A 96 -21.95 21.00 8.80
CA PRO A 96 -22.28 20.03 9.83
C PRO A 96 -23.36 19.05 9.34
N GLY A 97 -23.05 17.74 9.34
CA GLY A 97 -23.96 16.70 8.85
C GLY A 97 -23.95 16.45 7.34
N SER A 98 -23.11 17.14 6.56
CA SER A 98 -22.93 16.88 5.12
C SER A 98 -21.59 16.18 4.85
N THR A 99 -21.63 15.09 4.10
CA THR A 99 -20.46 14.46 3.48
C THR A 99 -19.99 15.30 2.30
N HIS A 100 -18.69 15.21 1.97
CA HIS A 100 -18.18 15.83 0.75
C HIS A 100 -18.96 15.28 -0.47
N PRO A 101 -19.33 16.08 -1.48
CA PRO A 101 -20.03 15.58 -2.67
C PRO A 101 -19.24 14.46 -3.37
N ASN A 102 -17.91 14.52 -3.29
CA ASN A 102 -17.02 13.43 -3.71
C ASN A 102 -16.91 12.30 -2.69
N ALA A 103 -17.87 12.05 -1.79
CA ALA A 103 -17.92 10.85 -0.92
C ALA A 103 -19.03 9.86 -1.33
N GLU A 104 -19.96 10.23 -2.22
CA GLU A 104 -21.05 9.36 -2.70
C GLU A 104 -20.79 8.76 -4.10
N GLY A 105 -20.78 7.42 -4.25
CA GLY A 105 -20.65 6.68 -5.52
C GLY A 105 -19.23 6.41 -6.06
N TRP A 106 -18.82 5.13 -6.15
CA TRP A 106 -17.60 4.71 -6.84
C TRP A 106 -17.85 4.59 -8.35
N PRO A 107 -16.92 4.98 -9.24
CA PRO A 107 -16.90 4.41 -10.57
C PRO A 107 -16.56 2.92 -10.46
N GLU A 108 -17.37 2.05 -11.08
CA GLU A 108 -17.37 0.59 -10.89
C GLU A 108 -16.04 -0.13 -11.21
N ASN A 109 -15.05 0.57 -11.76
CA ASN A 109 -13.80 -0.02 -12.28
C ASN A 109 -12.51 0.45 -11.58
N PHE A 110 -12.58 1.12 -10.42
CA PHE A 110 -11.38 1.64 -9.74
C PHE A 110 -11.10 0.93 -8.41
N VAL A 111 -9.94 0.29 -8.30
CA VAL A 111 -9.54 -0.44 -7.08
C VAL A 111 -8.74 0.49 -6.16
N SER A 112 -9.39 0.99 -5.11
CA SER A 112 -8.83 1.93 -4.12
C SER A 112 -7.58 1.42 -3.39
N SER A 113 -7.44 0.10 -3.28
CA SER A 113 -6.38 -0.54 -2.51
C SER A 113 -4.97 -0.11 -2.91
N PHE A 114 -4.75 0.35 -4.15
CA PHE A 114 -3.43 0.79 -4.64
C PHE A 114 -2.97 2.16 -4.11
N TYR A 115 -3.88 2.95 -3.53
CA TYR A 115 -3.63 4.32 -3.08
C TYR A 115 -3.70 4.46 -1.55
N VAL A 116 -3.20 3.45 -0.84
CA VAL A 116 -3.08 3.50 0.62
C VAL A 116 -1.82 4.28 0.97
N PRO A 117 -1.91 5.50 1.53
CA PRO A 117 -0.74 6.23 1.99
C PRO A 117 -0.19 5.56 3.25
N VAL A 118 1.13 5.58 3.39
CA VAL A 118 1.81 4.94 4.52
C VAL A 118 2.87 5.86 5.09
N THR A 119 3.15 5.70 6.38
CA THR A 119 4.28 6.36 7.04
C THR A 119 5.27 5.30 7.50
N ILE A 120 6.55 5.56 7.25
CA ILE A 120 7.66 4.77 7.74
C ILE A 120 8.16 5.43 9.02
N GLN A 121 8.19 4.68 10.10
CA GLN A 121 8.70 5.14 11.39
C GLN A 121 9.88 4.28 11.84
N THR A 122 10.71 4.87 12.69
CA THR A 122 11.63 4.12 13.55
C THR A 122 10.85 3.24 14.54
N LEU A 123 11.51 2.27 15.18
CA LEU A 123 10.87 1.46 16.22
C LEU A 123 10.41 2.26 17.45
N SER A 124 11.04 3.40 17.72
CA SER A 124 10.67 4.35 18.77
C SER A 124 9.47 5.23 18.40
N GLY A 125 8.96 5.13 17.16
CA GLY A 125 7.79 5.87 16.71
C GLY A 125 8.09 7.23 16.07
N SER A 126 9.36 7.60 15.87
CA SER A 126 9.71 8.81 15.13
C SER A 126 9.45 8.62 13.63
N THR A 127 8.72 9.55 13.01
CA THR A 127 8.43 9.55 11.57
C THR A 127 9.69 9.80 10.77
N ILE A 128 10.04 8.85 9.90
CA ILE A 128 11.16 8.98 8.97
C ILE A 128 10.66 9.71 7.72
N ILE A 129 9.68 9.11 7.05
CA ILE A 129 9.14 9.58 5.77
C ILE A 129 7.73 9.04 5.57
N SER A 130 6.89 9.79 4.87
CA SER A 130 5.55 9.37 4.48
C SER A 130 5.44 9.28 2.96
N PHE A 131 4.71 8.28 2.48
CA PHE A 131 4.47 8.05 1.07
C PHE A 131 2.98 8.09 0.77
N PRO A 132 2.60 8.57 -0.43
CA PRO A 132 1.21 8.60 -0.84
C PRO A 132 0.62 7.24 -1.18
N THR A 133 1.47 6.27 -1.50
CA THR A 133 1.04 4.93 -1.86
C THR A 133 2.00 3.90 -1.28
N VAL A 134 1.47 2.72 -0.98
CA VAL A 134 2.26 1.52 -0.66
C VAL A 134 3.29 1.24 -1.76
N LYS A 135 2.97 1.50 -3.03
CA LYS A 135 3.89 1.32 -4.15
C LYS A 135 5.10 2.26 -4.06
N ALA A 136 4.88 3.54 -3.77
CA ALA A 136 5.98 4.49 -3.57
C ALA A 136 6.88 4.09 -2.41
N ALA A 137 6.27 3.69 -1.28
CA ALA A 137 7.02 3.15 -0.13
C ALA A 137 7.82 1.89 -0.50
N SER A 138 7.22 0.97 -1.27
CA SER A 138 7.88 -0.26 -1.69
C SER A 138 9.12 0.00 -2.56
N ASN A 139 9.03 0.99 -3.46
CA ASN A 139 10.13 1.39 -4.32
C ASN A 139 11.26 2.02 -3.48
N TRP A 140 10.93 2.90 -2.53
CA TRP A 140 11.91 3.52 -1.63
C TRP A 140 12.59 2.48 -0.72
N LEU A 141 11.83 1.54 -0.18
CA LEU A 141 12.34 0.45 0.65
C LEU A 141 13.09 -0.62 -0.18
N GLY A 142 12.96 -0.66 -1.51
CA GLY A 142 13.52 -1.75 -2.31
C GLY A 142 12.94 -3.13 -1.97
N VAL A 143 11.65 -3.18 -1.57
CA VAL A 143 10.93 -4.41 -1.22
C VAL A 143 9.68 -4.61 -2.08
N GLY A 144 9.11 -5.81 -2.09
CA GLY A 144 7.87 -6.07 -2.82
C GLY A 144 6.67 -5.36 -2.18
N VAL A 145 5.72 -4.89 -3.00
CA VAL A 145 4.47 -4.25 -2.56
C VAL A 145 3.71 -5.08 -1.53
N ASN A 146 3.57 -6.39 -1.76
CA ASN A 146 2.91 -7.32 -0.83
C ASN A 146 3.64 -7.43 0.52
N THR A 147 4.95 -7.17 0.55
CA THR A 147 5.70 -7.11 1.81
C THR A 147 5.24 -5.89 2.59
N VAL A 148 5.17 -4.71 1.97
CA VAL A 148 4.72 -3.49 2.65
C VAL A 148 3.29 -3.66 3.21
N TYR A 149 2.34 -4.19 2.43
CA TYR A 149 0.98 -4.50 2.93
C TYR A 149 0.99 -5.45 4.13
N SER A 150 1.72 -6.57 4.02
CA SER A 150 1.76 -7.54 5.10
C SER A 150 2.31 -6.94 6.41
N TYR A 151 3.21 -5.97 6.34
CA TYR A 151 3.76 -5.32 7.51
C TYR A 151 2.83 -4.21 8.04
N LEU A 152 2.17 -3.48 7.15
CA LEU A 152 1.12 -2.51 7.47
C LEU A 152 -0.02 -3.16 8.28
N GLU A 153 -0.53 -4.31 7.84
CA GLU A 153 -1.63 -5.02 8.51
C GLU A 153 -1.22 -5.67 9.83
N ARG A 154 0.02 -6.17 9.92
CA ARG A 154 0.50 -6.94 11.09
C ARG A 154 1.12 -6.09 12.18
N GLY A 155 1.42 -4.81 11.91
CA GLY A 155 2.12 -3.92 12.84
C GLY A 155 3.53 -4.41 13.21
N LYS A 156 4.16 -5.23 12.37
CA LYS A 156 5.50 -5.80 12.63
C LYS A 156 6.61 -4.85 12.18
N ALA A 157 7.81 -5.05 12.72
CA ALA A 157 9.00 -4.31 12.32
C ALA A 157 9.58 -4.84 11.00
N LEU A 158 9.48 -4.07 9.92
CA LEU A 158 10.09 -4.38 8.62
C LEU A 158 11.61 -4.39 8.75
N GLY A 159 12.21 -5.55 8.49
CA GLY A 159 13.63 -5.78 8.68
C GLY A 159 14.11 -5.66 10.13
N GLY A 160 13.19 -5.57 11.11
CA GLY A 160 13.56 -5.25 12.49
C GLY A 160 14.03 -3.80 12.69
N MET A 161 13.86 -2.92 11.69
CA MET A 161 14.34 -1.53 11.74
C MET A 161 13.21 -0.51 11.70
N PHE A 162 12.17 -0.77 10.91
CA PHE A 162 11.11 0.19 10.66
C PHE A 162 9.73 -0.35 10.97
N ARG A 163 8.79 0.54 11.30
CA ARG A 163 7.36 0.25 11.26
C ARG A 163 6.75 0.89 10.02
N VAL A 164 5.94 0.12 9.31
CA VAL A 164 5.06 0.64 8.26
C VAL A 164 3.69 0.82 8.91
N ILE A 165 3.20 2.04 8.98
CA ILE A 165 1.90 2.36 9.56
C ILE A 165 1.02 3.08 8.54
N PRO A 166 -0.30 3.14 8.74
CA PRO A 166 -1.15 4.03 7.96
C PRO A 166 -0.60 5.45 8.02
N PHE A 167 -0.82 6.23 6.96
CA PHE A 167 -0.33 7.60 6.95
C PHE A 167 -0.94 8.41 8.09
N ILE A 168 -0.06 8.91 8.96
CA ILE A 168 -0.42 9.79 10.08
C ILE A 168 0.14 11.20 9.88
N GLY A 169 0.74 11.48 8.72
CA GLY A 169 1.58 12.67 8.53
C GLY A 169 2.77 12.72 9.50
N GLY A 170 3.28 13.93 9.77
CA GLY A 170 4.47 14.11 10.62
C GLY A 170 5.51 15.06 10.05
N GLU A 171 6.45 15.48 10.89
CA GLU A 171 7.70 16.09 10.42
C GLU A 171 8.60 14.93 10.03
N SER A 172 8.96 14.87 8.75
CA SER A 172 10.00 13.95 8.29
C SER A 172 11.31 14.31 8.99
N MET A 173 12.14 13.30 9.23
CA MET A 173 13.51 13.54 9.69
C MET A 173 14.28 14.39 8.66
N PRO A 174 15.39 15.03 9.07
CA PRO A 174 16.28 15.70 8.12
C PRO A 174 16.66 14.77 6.96
N GLU A 175 16.74 15.30 5.74
CA GLU A 175 16.98 14.51 4.52
C GLU A 175 18.23 13.62 4.64
N ALA A 176 19.32 14.15 5.21
CA ALA A 176 20.54 13.39 5.46
C ALA A 176 20.33 12.16 6.37
N ASP A 177 19.44 12.26 7.36
CA ASP A 177 19.10 11.13 8.23
C ASP A 177 18.20 10.11 7.53
N VAL A 178 17.26 10.59 6.70
CA VAL A 178 16.40 9.74 5.87
C VAL A 178 17.25 8.89 4.92
N ASP A 179 18.18 9.51 4.20
CA ASP A 179 19.06 8.83 3.25
C ASP A 179 19.99 7.82 3.95
N ARG A 180 20.58 8.20 5.09
CA ARG A 180 21.42 7.30 5.89
C ARG A 180 20.63 6.07 6.33
N LEU A 181 19.45 6.26 6.91
CA LEU A 181 18.59 5.16 7.39
C LEU A 181 18.12 4.28 6.22
N GLN A 182 17.81 4.88 5.07
CA GLN A 182 17.47 4.12 3.86
C GLN A 182 18.64 3.24 3.43
N GLY A 183 19.85 3.79 3.35
CA GLY A 183 21.05 3.06 2.97
C GLY A 183 21.36 1.90 3.92
N GLU A 184 21.28 2.14 5.24
CA GLU A 184 21.42 1.11 6.27
C GLU A 184 20.41 -0.02 6.10
N PHE A 185 19.15 0.33 5.87
CA PHE A 185 18.09 -0.65 5.62
C PHE A 185 18.30 -1.44 4.35
N LEU A 186 18.60 -0.79 3.23
CA LEU A 186 18.83 -1.48 1.96
C LEU A 186 20.00 -2.44 2.06
N ASN A 187 21.09 -2.04 2.74
CA ASN A 187 22.23 -2.91 2.99
C ASN A 187 21.84 -4.10 3.87
N TYR A 188 21.15 -3.86 4.99
CA TYR A 188 20.64 -4.94 5.85
C TYR A 188 19.69 -5.88 5.11
N TRP A 189 18.74 -5.33 4.36
CA TRP A 189 17.74 -6.09 3.64
C TRP A 189 18.37 -6.94 2.55
N LYS A 190 19.31 -6.40 1.78
CA LYS A 190 20.06 -7.15 0.76
C LYS A 190 20.85 -8.32 1.36
N ASN A 191 21.45 -8.12 2.53
CA ASN A 191 22.32 -9.12 3.15
C ASN A 191 21.57 -10.16 4.00
N PHE A 192 20.48 -9.77 4.67
CA PHE A 192 19.81 -10.57 5.68
C PHE A 192 18.30 -10.76 5.42
N GLY A 193 17.59 -9.73 4.96
CA GLY A 193 16.14 -9.75 4.74
C GLY A 193 15.71 -10.54 3.50
N GLY A 194 16.36 -10.29 2.36
CA GLY A 194 16.07 -10.92 1.07
C GLY A 194 16.51 -12.38 1.01
N LYS A 195 17.63 -12.74 1.65
CA LYS A 195 18.11 -14.13 1.71
C LYS A 195 17.25 -15.02 2.62
N LYS A 196 16.72 -14.51 3.75
CA LYS A 196 15.81 -15.30 4.61
C LYS A 196 14.44 -15.48 3.98
N LEU A 197 13.87 -14.47 3.31
CA LEU A 197 12.63 -14.66 2.55
C LEU A 197 12.88 -15.57 1.34
N GLY A 198 13.97 -15.38 0.60
CA GLY A 198 14.34 -16.23 -0.54
C GLY A 198 14.63 -17.67 -0.16
N ALA A 199 15.25 -17.94 1.00
CA ALA A 199 15.51 -19.29 1.50
C ALA A 199 14.29 -19.95 2.16
N ALA A 200 13.41 -19.18 2.82
CA ALA A 200 12.13 -19.68 3.33
C ALA A 200 11.12 -19.92 2.21
N VAL A 201 11.18 -19.13 1.14
CA VAL A 201 10.39 -19.29 -0.08
C VAL A 201 11.00 -20.37 -0.99
N SER A 202 12.32 -20.50 -1.11
CA SER A 202 12.92 -21.60 -1.88
C SER A 202 12.79 -22.95 -1.18
N LYS A 203 12.88 -23.01 0.16
CA LYS A 203 12.51 -24.20 0.93
C LYS A 203 11.01 -24.52 0.88
N SER A 204 10.14 -23.56 0.54
CA SER A 204 8.70 -23.81 0.33
C SER A 204 8.31 -24.03 -1.14
N ILE A 205 9.20 -23.72 -2.10
CA ILE A 205 8.99 -23.86 -3.55
C ILE A 205 9.61 -25.14 -4.12
N GLN A 206 10.54 -25.81 -3.43
CA GLN A 206 10.77 -27.23 -3.72
C GLN A 206 9.49 -27.98 -3.32
N GLY A 207 8.57 -28.09 -4.28
CA GLY A 207 7.36 -28.88 -4.13
C GLY A 207 7.74 -30.26 -3.64
N LYS A 208 6.98 -30.80 -2.70
CA LYS A 208 7.11 -32.22 -2.36
C LYS A 208 6.81 -33.02 -3.63
N ALA A 209 7.67 -33.99 -3.91
CA ALA A 209 7.46 -34.86 -5.05
C ALA A 209 6.11 -35.59 -4.92
N VAL A 210 5.48 -35.84 -6.06
CA VAL A 210 4.17 -36.49 -6.12
C VAL A 210 4.32 -37.78 -6.93
N GLU A 211 4.06 -38.91 -6.27
CA GLU A 211 3.91 -40.20 -6.93
C GLU A 211 2.47 -40.33 -7.45
N VAL A 212 2.34 -40.84 -8.68
CA VAL A 212 1.06 -41.09 -9.32
C VAL A 212 0.96 -42.58 -9.63
N SER A 213 -0.14 -43.20 -9.22
CA SER A 213 -0.39 -44.63 -9.41
C SER A 213 -1.78 -44.88 -10.02
N SER A 214 -1.94 -46.00 -10.71
CA SER A 214 -3.26 -46.49 -11.13
C SER A 214 -4.10 -46.89 -9.92
N LEU A 215 -5.42 -47.08 -10.11
CA LEU A 215 -6.30 -47.55 -9.03
C LEU A 215 -5.92 -48.94 -8.50
N ASP A 216 -5.26 -49.75 -9.34
CA ASP A 216 -4.73 -51.08 -8.97
C ASP A 216 -3.38 -51.00 -8.22
N GLY A 217 -2.84 -49.80 -8.03
CA GLY A 217 -1.61 -49.55 -7.27
C GLY A 217 -0.32 -49.53 -8.08
N ASN A 218 -0.37 -49.67 -9.41
CA ASN A 218 0.82 -49.60 -10.26
C ASN A 218 1.33 -48.15 -10.36
N VAL A 219 2.59 -47.91 -9.99
CA VAL A 219 3.21 -46.58 -10.08
C VAL A 219 3.41 -46.20 -11.55
N LEU A 220 2.80 -45.10 -11.96
CA LEU A 220 2.87 -44.55 -13.32
C LEU A 220 4.01 -43.52 -13.46
N GLY A 221 4.39 -42.86 -12.37
CA GLY A 221 5.52 -41.94 -12.36
C GLY A 221 5.64 -41.11 -11.08
N THR A 222 6.76 -40.39 -10.97
CA THR A 222 7.02 -39.43 -9.89
C THR A 222 7.33 -38.07 -10.48
N TYR A 223 6.69 -37.04 -9.94
CA TYR A 223 6.81 -35.67 -10.42
C TYR A 223 7.47 -34.79 -9.35
N PRO A 224 8.30 -33.80 -9.75
CA PRO A 224 8.96 -32.91 -8.79
C PRO A 224 7.98 -32.06 -7.97
N SER A 225 6.77 -31.81 -8.47
CA SER A 225 5.79 -30.98 -7.77
C SER A 225 4.35 -31.34 -8.14
N ILE A 226 3.39 -30.84 -7.32
CA ILE A 226 1.95 -30.90 -7.61
C ILE A 226 1.62 -30.25 -8.96
N ASN A 227 2.29 -29.17 -9.33
CA ASN A 227 2.01 -28.48 -10.60
C ASN A 227 2.45 -29.32 -11.80
N ASP A 228 3.57 -30.04 -11.68
CA ASP A 228 4.08 -30.91 -12.75
C ASP A 228 3.18 -32.14 -12.93
N ALA A 229 2.78 -32.79 -11.82
CA ALA A 229 1.82 -33.90 -11.86
C ALA A 229 0.46 -33.46 -12.43
N ALA A 230 -0.04 -32.29 -12.01
CA ALA A 230 -1.29 -31.73 -12.49
C ALA A 230 -1.25 -31.47 -14.01
N ARG A 231 -0.14 -30.90 -14.51
CA ARG A 231 0.06 -30.63 -15.94
C ARG A 231 0.12 -31.93 -16.75
N ALA A 232 0.88 -32.92 -16.29
CA ALA A 232 1.06 -34.20 -16.99
C ALA A 232 -0.26 -34.98 -17.16
N HIS A 233 -1.19 -34.84 -16.20
CA HIS A 233 -2.47 -35.54 -16.20
C HIS A 233 -3.66 -34.63 -16.54
N ASN A 234 -3.43 -33.41 -17.01
CA ASN A 234 -4.45 -32.42 -17.36
C ASN A 234 -5.47 -32.14 -16.23
N ILE A 235 -4.99 -32.04 -15.00
CA ILE A 235 -5.77 -31.74 -13.80
C ILE A 235 -5.48 -30.29 -13.38
N LYS A 236 -6.49 -29.57 -12.86
CA LYS A 236 -6.25 -28.24 -12.27
C LYS A 236 -5.40 -28.38 -10.99
N PRO A 237 -4.31 -27.63 -10.81
CA PRO A 237 -3.46 -27.74 -9.62
C PRO A 237 -4.22 -27.57 -8.29
N ALA A 238 -5.25 -26.74 -8.26
CA ALA A 238 -6.11 -26.55 -7.09
C ALA A 238 -6.87 -27.83 -6.73
N THR A 239 -7.43 -28.55 -7.72
CA THR A 239 -8.14 -29.81 -7.52
C THR A 239 -7.20 -30.88 -6.94
N LEU A 240 -5.99 -30.97 -7.47
CA LEU A 240 -4.99 -31.92 -6.99
C LEU A 240 -4.52 -31.59 -5.55
N ARG A 241 -4.38 -30.30 -5.20
CA ARG A 241 -4.08 -29.87 -3.81
C ARG A 241 -5.17 -30.28 -2.83
N ILE A 242 -6.43 -30.09 -3.19
CA ILE A 242 -7.58 -30.46 -2.36
C ILE A 242 -7.61 -31.97 -2.15
N SER A 243 -7.41 -32.75 -3.22
CA SER A 243 -7.35 -34.21 -3.13
C SER A 243 -6.25 -34.66 -2.17
N LEU A 244 -5.00 -34.19 -2.38
CA LEU A 244 -3.83 -34.49 -1.55
C LEU A 244 -3.85 -33.92 -0.11
N SER A 245 -4.92 -33.22 0.30
CA SER A 245 -5.11 -32.75 1.68
C SER A 245 -6.08 -33.61 2.49
N ARG A 246 -6.79 -34.54 1.85
CA ARG A 246 -7.75 -35.44 2.51
C ARG A 246 -7.03 -36.68 3.04
N GLN A 247 -7.53 -37.26 4.14
CA GLN A 247 -6.91 -38.41 4.81
C GLN A 247 -7.15 -39.78 4.13
N SER A 248 -8.00 -39.83 3.09
CA SER A 248 -8.42 -41.07 2.41
C SER A 248 -8.59 -40.83 0.90
N PRO A 249 -8.49 -41.89 0.08
CA PRO A 249 -7.55 -41.97 -1.03
C PRO A 249 -7.64 -40.76 -1.95
N ASN A 250 -6.49 -40.19 -2.27
CA ASN A 250 -6.34 -38.97 -3.07
C ASN A 250 -6.59 -39.28 -4.55
N ILE A 251 -7.83 -39.64 -4.87
CA ILE A 251 -8.24 -39.95 -6.23
C ILE A 251 -8.57 -38.65 -6.94
N CYS A 252 -7.98 -38.45 -8.11
CA CYS A 252 -8.33 -37.34 -9.00
C CYS A 252 -8.19 -37.81 -10.44
N GLY A 253 -9.22 -37.60 -11.28
CA GLY A 253 -9.18 -38.05 -12.68
C GLY A 253 -8.95 -39.56 -12.86
N GLY A 254 -9.37 -40.39 -11.89
CA GLY A 254 -9.18 -41.85 -11.94
C GLY A 254 -7.77 -42.32 -11.56
N LEU A 255 -6.92 -41.46 -11.01
CA LEU A 255 -5.56 -41.79 -10.58
C LEU A 255 -5.37 -41.53 -9.08
N LEU A 256 -4.47 -42.29 -8.45
CA LEU A 256 -4.06 -42.10 -7.06
C LEU A 256 -2.83 -41.20 -7.00
N PHE A 257 -2.88 -40.18 -6.13
CA PHE A 257 -1.75 -39.28 -5.91
C PHE A 257 -1.23 -39.38 -4.48
N LYS A 258 0.09 -39.46 -4.32
CA LYS A 258 0.73 -39.51 -3.00
C LYS A 258 1.85 -38.49 -2.92
N LYS A 259 1.84 -37.65 -1.89
CA LYS A 259 2.98 -36.78 -1.56
C LYS A 259 4.08 -37.66 -0.96
N LEU A 260 5.28 -37.57 -1.50
CA LEU A 260 6.49 -38.16 -0.94
C LEU A 260 7.10 -37.25 0.14
#